data_AF-A0A4V1Q1S9-F1
#
_entry.id   AF-A0A4V1Q1S9-F1
#
_cell.length_a   1.000
_cell.length_b   1.000
_cell.length_c   1.000
_cell.angle_alpha   90.00
_cell.angle_beta   90.00
_cell.angle_gamma   90.00
#
_symmetry.space_group_name_H-M   'P 1'
#
loop_
_entity.id
_entity.type
_entity.pdbx_description
1 polymer ?
#
loop_
_entity_poly.entity_id
_entity_poly.type
_entity_poly.pdbx_seq_one_letter_code
_entity_poly.pdbx_strand_id
1 'polypeptide(L)'
;MADPKLPVDTLTLEEFCDVAHELHESNRTEDFVNFVLTGIWLKRQTNVDVYRNRIEDEDVETLRISRDYDSVLGIDQHIQIRDQDVTIWPIAKHEDTLKRSIHLTYSFTNTTGDYVAMVHQIPNLGLGKWGIHNTIRVLFPDLYSAERKSFRLTQEEQVDFYEKGLLPTLQELLLDRGGDLPPDYRAEMFRARQQSGKLALGTRILPADRLQDFGDTLRRYLAGNGVQWAENLVFLHEIRGVKNTSRHQFDFANADAALDDFLAKNGLQLYSLQETGQWYVDVGAEISSSQHRCMAWRTDQHHTLAKQVLQISNENAVRITQLSSSKYYRDPASHLIGASGFRITPGVRAEGCFKVQYFQAYLTDKSITSVKEANKFGKFITPEQLLKGKAPSASSISEMPNDHTSDFTE
;
A
#
# COMPACT_ATOMS: atom_id res chain seq x y z
N MET A 1 9.67 -21.11 -28.49
CA MET A 1 10.17 -22.43 -28.93
C MET A 1 10.11 -23.35 -27.72
N ALA A 2 9.48 -24.51 -27.86
CA ALA A 2 9.34 -25.45 -26.74
C ALA A 2 10.72 -25.99 -26.39
N ASP A 3 11.20 -25.70 -25.18
CA ASP A 3 12.40 -26.32 -24.63
C ASP A 3 12.09 -27.81 -24.42
N PRO A 4 12.84 -28.76 -25.02
CA PRO A 4 12.67 -30.17 -24.70
C PRO A 4 12.83 -30.36 -23.19
N LYS A 5 11.88 -31.05 -22.55
CA LYS A 5 11.90 -31.32 -21.10
C LYS A 5 13.26 -31.91 -20.72
N LEU A 6 14.13 -31.10 -20.14
CA LEU A 6 15.41 -31.57 -19.59
C LEU A 6 15.10 -32.61 -18.50
N PRO A 7 15.93 -33.65 -18.34
CA PRO A 7 15.85 -34.52 -17.16
C PRO A 7 15.89 -33.68 -15.88
N VAL A 8 15.00 -33.99 -14.95
CA VAL A 8 14.89 -33.24 -13.68
C VAL A 8 15.63 -33.99 -12.58
N ASP A 9 16.59 -33.31 -11.95
CA ASP A 9 17.23 -33.77 -10.72
C ASP A 9 16.57 -33.10 -9.52
N THR A 10 16.42 -33.87 -8.45
CA THR A 10 15.91 -33.34 -7.18
C THR A 10 17.07 -33.20 -6.23
N LEU A 11 17.37 -31.97 -5.82
CA LEU A 11 18.41 -31.65 -4.83
C LEU A 11 17.77 -31.09 -3.57
N THR A 12 18.40 -31.29 -2.42
CA THR A 12 18.17 -30.47 -1.23
C THR A 12 18.66 -29.04 -1.46
N LEU A 13 18.25 -28.11 -0.58
CA LEU A 13 18.80 -26.76 -0.61
C LEU A 13 20.32 -26.75 -0.39
N GLU A 14 20.81 -27.60 0.51
CA GLU A 14 22.24 -27.75 0.82
C GLU A 14 23.02 -28.24 -0.41
N GLU A 15 22.59 -29.34 -1.04
CA GLU A 15 23.22 -29.85 -2.27
C GLU A 15 23.18 -28.82 -3.42
N PHE A 16 22.10 -28.05 -3.54
CA PHE A 16 22.03 -26.97 -4.51
C PHE A 16 23.07 -25.88 -4.23
N CYS A 17 23.21 -25.48 -2.97
CA CYS A 17 24.21 -24.50 -2.54
C CYS A 17 25.64 -25.02 -2.73
N ASP A 18 25.89 -26.31 -2.48
CA ASP A 18 27.20 -26.93 -2.66
C ASP A 18 27.63 -26.93 -4.13
N VAL A 19 26.73 -27.31 -5.04
CA VAL A 19 27.01 -27.25 -6.50
C VAL A 19 27.26 -25.80 -6.93
N ALA A 20 26.45 -24.85 -6.46
CA ALA A 20 26.65 -23.45 -6.76
C ALA A 20 28.01 -22.94 -6.22
N HIS A 21 28.38 -23.34 -5.02
CA HIS A 21 29.65 -22.97 -4.39
C HIS A 21 30.84 -23.56 -5.15
N GLU A 22 30.78 -24.84 -5.55
CA GLU A 22 31.82 -25.48 -6.35
C GLU A 22 32.06 -24.75 -7.69
N LEU A 23 30.98 -24.40 -8.40
CA LEU A 23 31.06 -23.64 -9.65
C LEU A 23 31.67 -22.25 -9.45
N HIS A 24 31.35 -21.60 -8.33
CA HIS A 24 31.90 -20.29 -7.96
C HIS A 24 33.40 -20.38 -7.66
N GLU A 25 33.81 -21.27 -6.75
CA GLU A 25 35.22 -21.45 -6.35
C GLU A 25 36.11 -21.90 -7.52
N SER A 26 35.55 -22.67 -8.45
CA SER A 26 36.23 -23.09 -9.67
C SER A 26 36.34 -21.98 -10.74
N ASN A 27 35.93 -20.75 -10.44
CA ASN A 27 35.87 -19.61 -11.35
C ASN A 27 35.04 -19.85 -12.63
N ARG A 28 34.09 -20.79 -12.60
CA ARG A 28 33.18 -21.09 -13.71
C ARG A 28 31.97 -20.14 -13.68
N THR A 29 32.25 -18.85 -13.82
CA THR A 29 31.26 -17.77 -13.59
C THR A 29 30.00 -17.92 -14.45
N GLU A 30 30.14 -18.26 -15.73
CA GLU A 30 28.99 -18.42 -16.63
C GLU A 30 28.10 -19.59 -16.21
N ASP A 31 28.71 -20.74 -15.88
CA ASP A 31 27.99 -21.91 -15.40
C ASP A 31 27.33 -21.66 -14.04
N PHE A 32 28.03 -20.99 -13.13
CA PHE A 32 27.50 -20.56 -11.84
C PHE A 32 26.26 -19.68 -12.03
N VAL A 33 26.38 -18.60 -12.81
CA VAL A 33 25.28 -17.67 -13.09
C VAL A 33 24.11 -18.41 -13.75
N ASN A 34 24.37 -19.25 -14.74
CA ASN A 34 23.31 -20.03 -15.40
C ASN A 34 22.63 -20.97 -14.40
N PHE A 35 23.38 -21.70 -13.59
CA PHE A 35 22.84 -22.63 -12.61
C PHE A 35 22.00 -21.92 -11.54
N VAL A 36 22.48 -20.84 -10.93
CA VAL A 36 21.72 -20.13 -9.88
C VAL A 36 20.51 -19.37 -10.40
N LEU A 37 20.52 -18.92 -11.68
CA LEU A 37 19.43 -18.17 -12.32
C LEU A 37 18.48 -19.01 -13.16
N THR A 38 18.73 -20.30 -13.35
CA THR A 38 17.82 -21.17 -14.11
C THR A 38 17.59 -22.53 -13.45
N GLY A 39 18.48 -22.94 -12.56
CA GLY A 39 18.58 -24.31 -12.07
C GLY A 39 19.12 -25.27 -13.13
N ILE A 40 19.61 -24.80 -14.29
CA ILE A 40 20.08 -25.67 -15.38
C ILE A 40 21.59 -25.86 -15.30
N TRP A 41 22.02 -27.11 -15.19
CA TRP A 41 23.43 -27.49 -15.26
C TRP A 41 23.58 -28.86 -15.94
N LEU A 42 24.61 -29.02 -16.77
CA LEU A 42 24.86 -30.25 -17.55
C LEU A 42 23.63 -30.76 -18.34
N LYS A 43 22.81 -29.84 -18.89
CA LYS A 43 21.54 -30.14 -19.59
C LYS A 43 20.53 -30.89 -18.72
N ARG A 44 20.55 -30.65 -17.41
CA ARG A 44 19.57 -31.16 -16.45
C ARG A 44 18.97 -29.97 -15.71
N GLN A 45 17.68 -30.07 -15.40
CA GLN A 45 16.97 -29.07 -14.62
C GLN A 45 16.97 -29.51 -13.16
N THR A 46 17.47 -28.67 -12.27
CA THR A 46 17.35 -28.90 -10.85
C THR A 46 16.01 -28.43 -10.34
N ASN A 47 15.39 -29.26 -9.51
CA ASN A 47 14.28 -28.94 -8.64
C ASN A 47 14.74 -29.05 -7.18
N VAL A 48 14.59 -27.99 -6.40
CA VAL A 48 14.95 -27.99 -4.99
C VAL A 48 13.80 -28.59 -4.17
N ASP A 49 14.06 -29.69 -3.45
CA ASP A 49 13.11 -30.35 -2.58
C ASP A 49 12.93 -29.59 -1.27
N VAL A 50 11.93 -28.72 -1.25
CA VAL A 50 11.58 -27.92 -0.07
C VAL A 50 11.02 -28.74 1.08
N TYR A 51 10.60 -30.00 0.87
CA TYR A 51 9.99 -30.80 1.93
C TYR A 51 11.01 -31.26 2.96
N ARG A 52 12.24 -31.53 2.52
CA ARG A 52 13.35 -31.92 3.41
C ARG A 52 13.81 -30.81 4.33
N ASN A 53 13.52 -29.55 3.99
CA ASN A 53 13.85 -28.38 4.78
C ASN A 53 12.63 -27.75 5.46
N ARG A 54 11.52 -28.49 5.57
CA ARG A 54 10.32 -28.01 6.28
C ARG A 54 10.65 -27.79 7.76
N ILE A 55 9.90 -26.90 8.38
CA ILE A 55 9.93 -26.73 9.83
C ILE A 55 9.17 -27.92 10.42
N GLU A 56 9.82 -28.69 11.28
CA GLU A 56 9.19 -29.81 12.00
C GLU A 56 8.41 -29.29 13.22
N ASP A 57 7.49 -30.10 13.73
CA ASP A 57 6.61 -29.69 14.83
C ASP A 57 7.39 -29.28 16.11
N GLU A 58 8.53 -29.91 16.37
CA GLU A 58 9.43 -29.57 17.49
C GLU A 58 10.07 -28.19 17.36
N ASP A 59 10.24 -27.68 16.13
CA ASP A 59 10.82 -26.37 15.88
C ASP A 59 9.77 -25.24 15.94
N VAL A 60 8.47 -25.55 16.04
CA VAL A 60 7.39 -24.55 16.04
C VAL A 60 7.52 -23.58 17.22
N GLU A 61 8.00 -24.03 18.37
CA GLU A 61 8.22 -23.17 19.56
C GLU A 61 9.28 -22.10 19.32
N THR A 62 10.12 -22.27 18.29
CA THR A 62 11.11 -21.28 17.89
C THR A 62 10.53 -20.19 17.01
N LEU A 63 9.29 -20.36 16.54
CA LEU A 63 8.59 -19.36 15.75
C LEU A 63 7.89 -18.35 16.64
N ARG A 64 7.99 -17.08 16.26
CA ARG A 64 7.24 -15.98 16.84
C ARG A 64 6.36 -15.37 15.78
N ILE A 65 5.12 -15.06 16.19
CA ILE A 65 4.18 -14.35 15.35
C ILE A 65 3.82 -13.01 15.99
N SER A 66 3.84 -11.95 15.21
CA SER A 66 3.39 -10.61 15.63
C SER A 66 2.33 -10.09 14.67
N ARG A 67 1.34 -9.37 15.22
CA ARG A 67 0.26 -8.75 14.47
C ARG A 67 0.28 -7.24 14.65
N ASP A 68 -0.10 -6.49 13.63
CA ASP A 68 -0.35 -5.06 13.70
C ASP A 68 -1.42 -4.62 12.70
N TYR A 69 -1.89 -3.39 12.86
CA TYR A 69 -2.76 -2.71 11.90
C TYR A 69 -1.91 -1.76 11.05
N ASP A 70 -1.77 -2.09 9.76
CA ASP A 70 -0.87 -1.42 8.82
C ASP A 70 -1.50 -0.15 8.21
N SER A 71 -2.81 -0.19 8.00
CA SER A 71 -3.58 0.92 7.45
C SER A 71 -5.08 0.81 7.74
N VAL A 72 -5.76 1.95 7.68
CA VAL A 72 -7.23 2.04 7.68
C VAL A 72 -7.67 2.87 6.47
N LEU A 73 -8.73 2.40 5.83
CA LEU A 73 -9.37 3.03 4.68
C LEU A 73 -10.86 3.15 4.96
N GLY A 74 -11.42 4.35 4.83
CA GLY A 74 -12.84 4.60 5.04
C GLY A 74 -13.44 5.43 3.93
N ILE A 75 -14.59 5.02 3.41
CA ILE A 75 -15.36 5.82 2.45
C ILE A 75 -16.66 6.23 3.13
N ASP A 76 -16.90 7.53 3.24
CA ASP A 76 -18.04 8.09 3.96
C ASP A 76 -18.55 9.37 3.30
N GLN A 77 -19.80 9.74 3.56
CA GLN A 77 -20.37 11.01 3.09
C GLN A 77 -19.83 12.21 3.88
N HIS A 78 -19.29 12.02 5.08
CA HIS A 78 -18.72 13.10 5.88
C HIS A 78 -17.28 12.80 6.24
N ILE A 79 -16.56 13.84 6.68
CA ILE A 79 -15.23 13.66 7.26
C ILE A 79 -15.41 13.18 8.69
N GLN A 80 -14.98 11.94 8.99
CA GLN A 80 -15.25 11.26 10.27
C GLN A 80 -14.17 11.52 11.34
N ILE A 81 -13.30 12.51 11.11
CA ILE A 81 -12.20 12.85 12.01
C ILE A 81 -12.72 13.71 13.16
N ARG A 82 -12.36 13.36 14.39
CA ARG A 82 -12.74 14.04 15.63
C ARG A 82 -11.51 14.53 16.38
N ASP A 83 -11.67 15.64 17.09
CA ASP A 83 -10.68 16.23 18.00
C ASP A 83 -9.31 16.54 17.35
N GLN A 84 -9.24 16.58 16.02
CA GLN A 84 -8.04 16.89 15.26
C GLN A 84 -8.37 17.84 14.11
N ASP A 85 -7.50 18.84 13.92
CA ASP A 85 -7.62 19.76 12.81
C ASP A 85 -7.18 19.11 11.49
N VAL A 86 -7.81 19.52 10.39
CA VAL A 86 -7.45 19.06 9.05
C VAL A 86 -6.76 20.20 8.29
N THR A 87 -5.59 19.90 7.72
CA THR A 87 -4.93 20.78 6.78
C THR A 87 -5.50 20.54 5.38
N ILE A 88 -6.23 21.51 4.84
CA ILE A 88 -6.84 21.51 3.51
C ILE A 88 -5.93 22.23 2.51
N TRP A 89 -5.83 21.69 1.29
CA TRP A 89 -5.23 22.40 0.17
C TRP A 89 -6.31 23.04 -0.70
N PRO A 90 -6.30 24.38 -0.86
CA PRO A 90 -7.15 25.08 -1.82
C PRO A 90 -7.02 24.51 -3.23
N ILE A 91 -5.78 24.20 -3.64
CA ILE A 91 -5.48 23.52 -4.90
C ILE A 91 -4.91 22.15 -4.62
N ALA A 92 -5.58 21.12 -5.12
CA ALA A 92 -5.21 19.74 -4.90
C ALA A 92 -3.86 19.40 -5.52
N LYS A 93 -3.06 18.66 -4.77
CA LYS A 93 -1.80 18.08 -5.24
C LYS A 93 -2.07 16.91 -6.18
N HIS A 94 -1.55 16.98 -7.40
CA HIS A 94 -1.65 15.85 -8.34
C HIS A 94 -0.95 14.58 -7.83
N GLU A 95 0.03 14.69 -6.94
CA GLU A 95 0.68 13.55 -6.30
C GLU A 95 -0.24 12.80 -5.34
N ASP A 96 -1.19 13.50 -4.71
CA ASP A 96 -2.12 12.94 -3.74
C ASP A 96 -3.36 12.30 -4.41
N THR A 97 -3.57 12.47 -5.72
CA THR A 97 -4.61 11.74 -6.45
C THR A 97 -4.40 10.22 -6.34
N LEU A 98 -5.45 9.47 -6.06
CA LEU A 98 -5.43 8.02 -6.05
C LEU A 98 -5.40 7.49 -7.49
N LYS A 99 -4.25 6.94 -7.90
CA LYS A 99 -3.99 6.48 -9.28
C LYS A 99 -3.89 4.96 -9.43
N ARG A 100 -3.74 4.27 -8.31
CA ARG A 100 -3.42 2.83 -8.26
C ARG A 100 -4.45 2.12 -7.42
N SER A 101 -4.70 0.87 -7.79
CA SER A 101 -5.58 0.01 -7.02
C SER A 101 -5.11 -0.10 -5.57
N ILE A 102 -6.08 0.03 -4.68
CA ILE A 102 -5.97 -0.27 -3.25
C ILE A 102 -6.68 -1.59 -2.93
N HIS A 103 -7.01 -2.37 -3.97
CA HIS A 103 -7.73 -3.64 -3.91
C HIS A 103 -9.15 -3.55 -3.34
N LEU A 104 -9.71 -2.34 -3.20
CA LEU A 104 -11.08 -2.12 -2.74
C LEU A 104 -12.01 -1.81 -3.92
N THR A 105 -13.15 -2.51 -3.92
CA THR A 105 -14.36 -2.15 -4.66
C THR A 105 -15.37 -1.56 -3.70
N TYR A 106 -16.13 -0.57 -4.15
CA TYR A 106 -17.15 0.10 -3.35
C TYR A 106 -18.44 0.26 -4.17
N SER A 107 -19.58 0.23 -3.49
CA SER A 107 -20.89 0.47 -4.08
C SER A 107 -21.17 1.97 -4.05
N PHE A 108 -20.98 2.62 -5.18
CA PHE A 108 -21.25 4.04 -5.35
C PHE A 108 -22.67 4.25 -5.86
N THR A 109 -23.23 5.42 -5.54
CA THR A 109 -24.47 5.91 -6.12
C THR A 109 -24.14 7.13 -6.96
N ASN A 110 -24.65 7.17 -8.19
CA ASN A 110 -24.63 8.36 -9.03
C ASN A 110 -26.05 8.72 -9.51
N THR A 111 -26.16 9.77 -10.30
CA THR A 111 -27.43 10.21 -10.93
C THR A 111 -28.15 9.15 -11.77
N THR A 112 -27.46 8.10 -12.22
CA THR A 112 -28.05 6.99 -13.01
C THR A 112 -28.41 5.76 -12.18
N GLY A 113 -28.00 5.71 -10.92
CA GLY A 113 -28.27 4.62 -9.98
C GLY A 113 -27.01 4.08 -9.30
N ASP A 114 -27.16 2.92 -8.66
CA ASP A 114 -26.07 2.27 -7.93
C ASP A 114 -25.17 1.47 -8.88
N TYR A 115 -23.86 1.51 -8.62
CA TYR A 115 -22.87 0.73 -9.34
C TYR A 115 -21.68 0.37 -8.46
N VAL A 116 -20.99 -0.71 -8.82
CA VAL A 116 -19.77 -1.15 -8.12
C VAL A 116 -18.56 -0.85 -8.98
N ALA A 117 -17.59 -0.13 -8.42
CA ALA A 117 -16.35 0.20 -9.09
C ALA A 117 -15.14 0.10 -8.16
N MET A 118 -13.96 -0.03 -8.75
CA MET A 118 -12.71 0.07 -8.01
C MET A 118 -12.48 1.52 -7.61
N VAL A 119 -12.17 1.76 -6.34
CA VAL A 119 -12.08 3.12 -5.78
C VAL A 119 -11.11 4.02 -6.56
N HIS A 120 -9.96 3.48 -6.99
CA HIS A 120 -8.94 4.22 -7.74
C HIS A 120 -9.34 4.61 -9.18
N GLN A 121 -10.46 4.07 -9.69
CA GLN A 121 -10.99 4.42 -11.01
C GLN A 121 -11.96 5.61 -10.92
N ILE A 122 -12.49 5.90 -9.73
CA ILE A 122 -13.36 7.05 -9.52
C ILE A 122 -12.53 8.32 -9.63
N PRO A 123 -12.97 9.32 -10.42
CA PRO A 123 -12.34 10.63 -10.45
C PRO A 123 -12.20 11.20 -9.03
N ASN A 124 -10.99 11.64 -8.69
CA ASN A 124 -10.70 12.06 -7.32
C ASN A 124 -9.64 13.16 -7.23
N LEU A 125 -9.63 13.85 -6.09
CA LEU A 125 -8.63 14.85 -5.72
C LEU A 125 -8.18 14.67 -4.27
N GLY A 126 -6.92 14.99 -4.00
CA GLY A 126 -6.40 15.09 -2.63
C GLY A 126 -6.87 16.38 -1.99
N LEU A 127 -7.65 16.28 -0.92
CA LEU A 127 -8.24 17.43 -0.23
C LEU A 127 -7.33 17.97 0.87
N GLY A 128 -6.77 17.07 1.68
CA GLY A 128 -6.02 17.46 2.86
C GLY A 128 -5.37 16.31 3.62
N LYS A 129 -4.73 16.65 4.74
CA LYS A 129 -4.13 15.71 5.71
C LYS A 129 -4.46 16.12 7.14
N TRP A 130 -4.47 15.16 8.05
CA TRP A 130 -4.59 15.38 9.50
C TRP A 130 -3.48 14.65 10.29
N GLY A 131 -2.26 14.76 9.77
CA GLY A 131 -1.12 14.02 10.29
C GLY A 131 -0.16 13.66 9.17
N ILE A 132 0.94 13.02 9.53
CA ILE A 132 1.99 12.63 8.57
C ILE A 132 1.50 11.52 7.64
N HIS A 133 0.72 10.59 8.19
CA HIS A 133 0.32 9.34 7.55
C HIS A 133 -1.14 9.34 7.04
N ASN A 134 -1.80 10.49 7.13
CA ASN A 134 -3.25 10.59 7.06
C ASN A 134 -3.63 11.50 5.89
N THR A 135 -4.50 11.05 4.99
CA THR A 135 -4.89 11.80 3.79
C THR A 135 -6.38 11.67 3.52
N ILE A 136 -7.04 12.79 3.24
CA ILE A 136 -8.44 12.85 2.81
C ILE A 136 -8.46 13.09 1.30
N ARG A 137 -9.26 12.31 0.59
CA ARG A 137 -9.56 12.54 -0.83
C ARG A 137 -11.05 12.72 -1.03
N VAL A 138 -11.42 13.58 -1.96
CA VAL A 138 -12.80 13.64 -2.47
C VAL A 138 -12.89 12.74 -3.69
N LEU A 139 -13.85 11.82 -3.67
CA LEU A 139 -14.23 11.00 -4.82
C LEU A 139 -15.48 11.61 -5.46
N PHE A 140 -15.57 11.57 -6.79
CA PHE A 140 -16.69 12.12 -7.56
C PHE A 140 -17.38 11.01 -8.37
N PRO A 141 -18.35 10.29 -7.77
CA PRO A 141 -19.03 9.18 -8.41
C PRO A 141 -19.76 9.53 -9.70
N ASP A 142 -20.34 10.73 -9.82
CA ASP A 142 -21.09 11.13 -11.03
C ASP A 142 -20.18 11.38 -12.24
N LEU A 143 -18.88 11.58 -12.03
CA LEU A 143 -17.91 11.70 -13.13
C LEU A 143 -17.45 10.33 -13.66
N TYR A 144 -17.74 9.23 -12.97
CA TYR A 144 -17.34 7.90 -13.42
C TYR A 144 -18.29 7.39 -14.51
N SER A 145 -17.74 7.02 -15.67
CA SER A 145 -18.49 6.44 -16.77
C SER A 145 -17.61 5.51 -17.62
N ALA A 146 -18.23 4.72 -18.51
CA ALA A 146 -17.50 3.84 -19.43
C ALA A 146 -16.64 4.64 -20.42
N GLU A 147 -17.05 5.87 -20.75
CA GLU A 147 -16.37 6.78 -21.67
C GLU A 147 -15.17 7.45 -20.99
N ARG A 148 -15.27 7.78 -19.69
CA ARG A 148 -14.20 8.46 -18.96
C ARG A 148 -13.15 7.46 -18.47
N LYS A 149 -11.98 7.47 -19.12
CA LYS A 149 -10.83 6.63 -18.75
C LYS A 149 -9.88 7.27 -17.71
N SER A 150 -10.21 8.44 -17.20
CA SER A 150 -9.33 9.23 -16.31
C SER A 150 -9.89 9.29 -14.89
N PHE A 151 -9.05 8.92 -13.92
CA PHE A 151 -9.26 9.11 -12.49
C PHE A 151 -8.97 10.55 -12.02
N ARG A 152 -8.56 11.45 -12.92
CA ARG A 152 -8.27 12.86 -12.61
C ARG A 152 -9.40 13.75 -13.06
N LEU A 153 -9.61 14.84 -12.32
CA LEU A 153 -10.43 15.95 -12.77
C LEU A 153 -9.76 16.68 -13.94
N THR A 154 -10.55 17.23 -14.85
CA THR A 154 -10.09 18.21 -15.83
C THR A 154 -9.72 19.52 -15.14
N GLN A 155 -9.11 20.45 -15.87
CA GLN A 155 -8.82 21.78 -15.31
C GLN A 155 -10.11 22.55 -15.03
N GLU A 156 -11.09 22.45 -15.91
CA GLU A 156 -12.40 23.09 -15.75
C GLU A 156 -13.14 22.57 -14.51
N GLU A 157 -13.16 21.25 -14.31
CA GLU A 157 -13.74 20.63 -13.12
C GLU A 157 -13.02 21.05 -11.82
N GLN A 158 -11.69 21.24 -11.86
CA GLN A 158 -10.93 21.74 -10.70
C GLN A 158 -11.25 23.21 -10.38
N VAL A 159 -11.39 24.05 -11.41
CA VAL A 159 -11.81 25.45 -11.25
C VAL A 159 -13.21 25.50 -10.65
N ASP A 160 -14.15 24.74 -11.21
CA ASP A 160 -15.52 24.64 -10.70
C ASP A 160 -15.55 24.16 -9.25
N PHE A 161 -14.88 23.06 -8.94
CA PHE A 161 -14.82 22.54 -7.57
C PHE A 161 -14.27 23.58 -6.58
N TYR A 162 -13.21 24.28 -6.96
CA TYR A 162 -12.58 25.27 -6.10
C TYR A 162 -13.47 26.51 -5.91
N GLU A 163 -13.81 27.20 -7.00
CA GLU A 163 -14.47 28.51 -6.94
C GLU A 163 -15.93 28.41 -6.50
N LYS A 164 -16.64 27.37 -6.95
CA LYS A 164 -18.08 27.21 -6.70
C LYS A 164 -18.40 26.38 -5.47
N GLY A 165 -17.42 25.66 -4.93
CA GLY A 165 -17.60 24.75 -3.79
C GLY A 165 -16.65 25.03 -2.64
N LEU A 166 -15.36 24.70 -2.82
CA LEU A 166 -14.38 24.69 -1.73
C LEU A 166 -14.13 26.08 -1.15
N LEU A 167 -13.94 27.10 -1.99
CA LEU A 167 -13.68 28.47 -1.56
C LEU A 167 -14.82 29.02 -0.68
N PRO A 168 -16.09 29.06 -1.13
CA PRO A 168 -17.17 29.56 -0.29
C PRO A 168 -17.40 28.70 0.97
N THR A 169 -17.16 27.38 0.89
CA THR A 169 -17.20 26.49 2.07
C THR A 169 -16.18 26.89 3.12
N LEU A 170 -14.93 27.13 2.70
CA LEU A 170 -13.88 27.55 3.63
C LEU A 170 -14.12 28.96 4.16
N GLN A 171 -14.67 29.88 3.35
CA GLN A 171 -15.03 31.22 3.81
C GLN A 171 -16.12 31.18 4.90
N GLU A 172 -17.13 30.32 4.74
CA GLU A 172 -18.17 30.15 5.74
C GLU A 172 -17.63 29.51 7.03
N LEU A 173 -16.88 28.42 6.92
CA LEU A 173 -16.45 27.64 8.09
C LEU A 173 -15.25 28.25 8.82
N LEU A 174 -14.42 29.05 8.16
CA LEU A 174 -13.27 29.72 8.77
C LEU A 174 -13.58 31.14 9.27
N LEU A 175 -14.80 31.65 9.04
CA LEU A 175 -15.27 32.98 9.48
C LEU A 175 -14.21 34.07 9.20
N ASP A 176 -13.71 34.72 10.25
CA ASP A 176 -12.72 35.82 10.18
C ASP A 176 -11.40 35.42 9.49
N ARG A 177 -11.06 34.13 9.47
CA ARG A 177 -9.85 33.61 8.81
C ARG A 177 -10.08 33.22 7.34
N GLY A 178 -11.33 33.22 6.89
CA GLY A 178 -11.72 32.91 5.52
C GLY A 178 -11.40 34.03 4.53
N GLY A 179 -11.29 35.28 5.00
CA GLY A 179 -11.06 36.47 4.16
C GLY A 179 -9.71 36.52 3.45
N ASP A 180 -8.71 35.80 3.95
CA ASP A 180 -7.34 35.74 3.38
C ASP A 180 -7.19 34.65 2.31
N LEU A 181 -8.28 34.04 1.86
CA LEU A 181 -8.29 33.10 0.75
C LEU A 181 -8.21 33.86 -0.58
N PRO A 182 -7.36 33.42 -1.53
CA PRO A 182 -7.36 34.03 -2.85
C PRO A 182 -8.74 33.91 -3.53
N PRO A 183 -9.17 34.97 -4.23
CA PRO A 183 -10.56 35.14 -4.64
C PRO A 183 -11.01 34.14 -5.72
N ASP A 184 -10.07 33.52 -6.43
CA ASP A 184 -10.36 32.60 -7.52
C ASP A 184 -9.19 31.61 -7.73
N TYR A 185 -9.42 30.60 -8.57
CA TYR A 185 -8.45 29.53 -8.85
C TYR A 185 -7.18 30.10 -9.49
N ARG A 186 -7.32 31.12 -10.34
CA ARG A 186 -6.21 31.74 -11.05
C ARG A 186 -5.29 32.49 -10.08
N ALA A 187 -5.83 33.19 -9.10
CA ALA A 187 -5.11 33.92 -8.07
C ALA A 187 -4.36 32.96 -7.15
N GLU A 188 -5.00 31.85 -6.76
CA GLU A 188 -4.35 30.80 -5.96
C GLU A 188 -3.23 30.10 -6.75
N MET A 189 -3.44 29.80 -8.04
CA MET A 189 -2.39 29.26 -8.93
C MET A 189 -1.23 30.23 -9.13
N PHE A 190 -1.51 31.52 -9.29
CA PHE A 190 -0.50 32.57 -9.41
C PHE A 190 0.34 32.64 -8.12
N ARG A 191 -0.31 32.64 -6.96
CA ARG A 191 0.34 32.63 -5.65
C ARG A 191 1.19 31.37 -5.45
N ALA A 192 0.70 30.21 -5.87
CA ALA A 192 1.39 28.94 -5.69
C ALA A 192 2.60 28.76 -6.61
N ARG A 193 2.65 29.43 -7.76
CA ARG A 193 3.73 29.22 -8.74
C ARG A 193 5.00 29.98 -8.34
N GLN A 194 6.04 29.24 -7.96
CA GLN A 194 7.36 29.80 -7.69
C GLN A 194 8.08 30.21 -8.99
N GLN A 195 9.12 31.06 -8.86
CA GLN A 195 9.99 31.45 -9.99
C GLN A 195 10.63 30.25 -10.70
N SER A 196 10.87 29.15 -9.97
CA SER A 196 11.41 27.89 -10.51
C SER A 196 10.40 27.08 -11.34
N GLY A 197 9.13 27.51 -11.41
CA GLY A 197 8.02 26.76 -11.99
C GLY A 197 7.43 25.68 -11.07
N LYS A 198 8.02 25.43 -9.89
CA LYS A 198 7.46 24.53 -8.88
C LYS A 198 6.24 25.17 -8.21
N LEU A 199 5.28 24.33 -7.79
CA LEU A 199 4.11 24.78 -7.05
C LEU A 199 4.37 24.67 -5.54
N ALA A 200 4.31 25.81 -4.84
CA ALA A 200 4.20 25.90 -3.39
C ALA A 200 2.75 26.18 -3.02
N LEU A 201 1.96 25.12 -2.96
CA LEU A 201 0.54 25.18 -2.63
C LEU A 201 0.40 25.60 -1.18
N GLY A 202 -0.44 26.62 -0.91
CA GLY A 202 -0.74 26.95 0.48
C GLY A 202 -1.69 25.94 1.08
N THR A 203 -1.83 26.08 2.39
CA THR A 203 -2.70 25.25 3.20
C THR A 203 -3.60 26.12 4.05
N ARG A 204 -4.74 25.55 4.46
CA ARG A 204 -5.61 26.13 5.49
C ARG A 204 -5.93 25.07 6.52
N ILE A 205 -5.95 25.49 7.78
CA ILE A 205 -6.32 24.62 8.88
C ILE A 205 -7.83 24.77 9.07
N LEU A 206 -8.56 23.68 8.87
CA LEU A 206 -9.97 23.54 9.20
C LEU A 206 -10.06 22.98 10.63
N PRO A 207 -10.58 23.76 11.58
CA PRO A 207 -10.70 23.33 12.97
C PRO A 207 -11.57 22.08 13.15
N ALA A 208 -11.23 21.25 14.13
CA ALA A 208 -11.93 20.00 14.43
C ALA A 208 -13.45 20.17 14.63
N ASP A 209 -13.88 21.25 15.29
CA ASP A 209 -15.28 21.57 15.57
C ASP A 209 -16.10 21.89 14.32
N ARG A 210 -15.44 22.13 13.17
CA ARG A 210 -16.09 22.48 11.89
C ARG A 210 -16.10 21.34 10.87
N LEU A 211 -15.47 20.20 11.18
CA LEU A 211 -15.33 19.09 10.23
C LEU A 211 -16.66 18.41 9.93
N GLN A 212 -17.56 18.32 10.90
CA GLN A 212 -18.86 17.67 10.73
C GLN A 212 -19.72 18.42 9.69
N ASP A 213 -19.66 19.75 9.69
CA ASP A 213 -20.44 20.61 8.77
C ASP A 213 -19.82 20.69 7.37
N PHE A 214 -18.56 20.29 7.20
CA PHE A 214 -17.79 20.52 5.97
C PHE A 214 -18.43 19.85 4.75
N GLY A 215 -18.79 18.57 4.86
CA GLY A 215 -19.35 17.80 3.75
C GLY A 215 -20.64 18.41 3.20
N ASP A 216 -21.56 18.79 4.10
CA ASP A 216 -22.86 19.33 3.73
C ASP A 216 -22.78 20.76 3.22
N THR A 217 -21.92 21.57 3.84
CA THR A 217 -21.60 22.93 3.37
C THR A 217 -21.03 22.88 1.95
N LEU A 218 -20.08 21.98 1.70
CA LEU A 218 -19.49 21.79 0.38
C LEU A 218 -20.52 21.39 -0.67
N ARG A 219 -21.35 20.38 -0.39
CA ARG A 219 -22.42 19.95 -1.30
C ARG A 219 -23.42 21.06 -1.57
N ARG A 220 -23.84 21.81 -0.54
CA ARG A 220 -24.78 22.93 -0.66
C ARG A 220 -24.25 23.99 -1.62
N TYR A 221 -22.99 24.40 -1.47
CA TYR A 221 -22.39 25.40 -2.36
C TYR A 221 -22.23 24.88 -3.79
N LEU A 222 -21.77 23.64 -3.97
CA LEU A 222 -21.65 23.02 -5.29
C LEU A 222 -23.01 22.94 -6.00
N ALA A 223 -24.05 22.47 -5.31
CA ALA A 223 -25.40 22.39 -5.84
C ALA A 223 -25.97 23.78 -6.17
N GLY A 224 -25.85 24.74 -5.26
CA GLY A 224 -26.32 26.12 -5.45
C GLY A 224 -25.65 26.85 -6.62
N ASN A 225 -24.43 26.46 -6.97
CA ASN A 225 -23.67 27.01 -8.10
C ASN A 225 -23.72 26.13 -9.37
N GLY A 226 -24.60 25.11 -9.41
CA GLY A 226 -24.85 24.30 -10.61
C GLY A 226 -23.81 23.24 -10.92
N VAL A 227 -22.97 22.84 -9.95
CA VAL A 227 -21.94 21.80 -10.12
C VAL A 227 -22.54 20.41 -9.85
N GLN A 228 -23.45 19.98 -10.73
CA GLN A 228 -24.25 18.75 -10.55
C GLN A 228 -23.40 17.48 -10.48
N TRP A 229 -22.27 17.43 -11.18
CA TRP A 229 -21.39 16.26 -11.20
C TRP A 229 -20.69 15.97 -9.85
N ALA A 230 -20.82 16.87 -8.87
CA ALA A 230 -20.26 16.71 -7.55
C ALA A 230 -21.32 16.45 -6.46
N GLU A 231 -22.59 16.28 -6.83
CA GLU A 231 -23.70 16.10 -5.88
C GLU A 231 -23.48 14.88 -4.98
N ASN A 232 -23.09 13.75 -5.57
CA ASN A 232 -22.87 12.50 -4.84
C ASN A 232 -21.41 12.33 -4.34
N LEU A 233 -20.66 13.42 -4.15
CA LEU A 233 -19.29 13.32 -3.67
C LEU A 233 -19.21 12.59 -2.31
N VAL A 234 -18.12 11.85 -2.12
CA VAL A 234 -17.81 11.14 -0.87
C VAL A 234 -16.34 11.33 -0.50
N PHE A 235 -16.02 11.14 0.78
CA PHE A 235 -14.68 11.31 1.34
C PHE A 235 -14.02 9.95 1.55
N LEU A 236 -12.84 9.77 0.96
CA LEU A 236 -11.94 8.67 1.24
C LEU A 236 -10.92 9.10 2.30
N HIS A 237 -11.02 8.47 3.46
CA HIS A 237 -10.07 8.54 4.56
C HIS A 237 -9.00 7.47 4.35
N GLU A 238 -7.74 7.87 4.41
CA GLU A 238 -6.61 6.96 4.28
C GLU A 238 -5.58 7.21 5.36
N ILE A 239 -5.33 6.21 6.20
CA ILE A 239 -4.23 6.16 7.17
C ILE A 239 -3.25 5.11 6.66
N ARG A 240 -2.03 5.50 6.27
CA ARG A 240 -1.04 4.60 5.66
C ARG A 240 0.39 4.87 6.09
N GLY A 241 1.16 3.79 6.19
CA GLY A 241 2.59 3.87 6.53
C GLY A 241 2.84 3.93 8.04
N VAL A 242 1.91 3.38 8.82
CA VAL A 242 1.94 3.32 10.29
C VAL A 242 2.30 1.94 10.81
N LYS A 243 3.05 1.18 10.00
CA LYS A 243 3.53 -0.16 10.36
C LYS A 243 4.20 -0.15 11.74
N ASN A 244 4.00 -1.20 12.50
CA ASN A 244 4.56 -1.42 13.84
C ASN A 244 4.08 -0.46 14.94
N THR A 245 3.13 0.44 14.68
CA THR A 245 2.61 1.36 15.71
C THR A 245 1.57 0.74 16.63
N SER A 246 0.96 -0.37 16.19
CA SER A 246 -0.15 -1.06 16.85
C SER A 246 0.15 -2.55 17.07
N ARG A 247 1.42 -2.90 17.35
CA ARG A 247 1.83 -4.31 17.56
C ARG A 247 1.10 -4.91 18.76
N HIS A 248 0.51 -6.08 18.56
CA HIS A 248 -0.26 -6.77 19.59
C HIS A 248 -0.26 -8.30 19.40
N GLN A 249 -0.74 -9.03 20.41
CA GLN A 249 -0.81 -10.50 20.41
C GLN A 249 -1.98 -11.03 19.54
N PHE A 250 -1.90 -12.31 19.17
CA PHE A 250 -2.88 -13.01 18.31
C PHE A 250 -4.13 -13.50 19.06
N ASP A 251 -4.72 -12.65 19.91
CA ASP A 251 -5.98 -12.92 20.60
C ASP A 251 -6.97 -11.77 20.38
N PHE A 252 -8.23 -12.00 20.73
CA PHE A 252 -9.32 -11.06 20.46
C PHE A 252 -9.23 -9.80 21.32
N ALA A 253 -8.94 -9.93 22.62
CA ALA A 253 -8.93 -8.82 23.55
C ALA A 253 -7.80 -7.82 23.23
N ASN A 254 -6.60 -8.32 22.93
CA ASN A 254 -5.49 -7.46 22.51
C ASN A 254 -5.72 -6.85 21.11
N ALA A 255 -6.42 -7.55 20.20
CA ALA A 255 -6.78 -6.96 18.90
C ALA A 255 -7.72 -5.77 19.08
N ASP A 256 -8.78 -5.97 19.88
CA ASP A 256 -9.83 -4.97 20.11
C ASP A 256 -9.24 -3.71 20.75
N ALA A 257 -8.47 -3.87 21.83
CA ALA A 257 -7.80 -2.76 22.50
C ALA A 257 -6.79 -2.04 21.58
N ALA A 258 -6.03 -2.78 20.76
CA ALA A 258 -5.07 -2.20 19.82
C ALA A 258 -5.77 -1.46 18.67
N LEU A 259 -6.94 -1.94 18.22
CA LEU A 259 -7.73 -1.29 17.18
C LEU A 259 -8.33 0.02 17.70
N ASP A 260 -8.91 0.00 18.90
CA ASP A 260 -9.47 1.18 19.54
C ASP A 260 -8.41 2.27 19.75
N ASP A 261 -7.25 1.90 20.32
CA ASP A 261 -6.14 2.82 20.50
C ASP A 261 -5.61 3.35 19.15
N PHE A 262 -5.50 2.47 18.15
CA PHE A 262 -5.06 2.85 16.81
C PHE A 262 -6.02 3.84 16.14
N LEU A 263 -7.33 3.61 16.21
CA LEU A 263 -8.34 4.51 15.66
C LEU A 263 -8.39 5.83 16.43
N ALA A 264 -8.38 5.79 17.76
CA ALA A 264 -8.42 6.97 18.61
C ALA A 264 -7.24 7.91 18.37
N LYS A 265 -6.01 7.36 18.24
CA LYS A 265 -4.81 8.13 17.88
C LYS A 265 -4.93 8.87 16.55
N ASN A 266 -5.74 8.34 15.63
CA ASN A 266 -5.99 8.93 14.32
C ASN A 266 -7.30 9.73 14.25
N GLY A 267 -7.91 10.04 15.39
CA GLY A 267 -9.12 10.86 15.47
C GLY A 267 -10.38 10.14 14.98
N LEU A 268 -10.37 8.80 14.98
CA LEU A 268 -11.50 7.98 14.58
C LEU A 268 -12.08 7.24 15.79
N GLN A 269 -13.37 6.94 15.75
CA GLN A 269 -14.07 6.23 16.84
C GLN A 269 -14.87 5.06 16.29
N LEU A 270 -14.53 3.84 16.68
CA LEU A 270 -15.06 2.61 16.11
C LEU A 270 -16.59 2.56 16.05
N TYR A 271 -17.27 2.98 17.13
CA TYR A 271 -18.73 2.99 17.18
C TYR A 271 -19.35 3.87 16.09
N SER A 272 -18.78 5.04 15.80
CA SER A 272 -19.28 5.93 14.75
C SER A 272 -19.00 5.37 13.36
N LEU A 273 -17.84 4.73 13.18
CA LEU A 273 -17.49 4.09 11.90
C LEU A 273 -18.38 2.90 11.55
N GLN A 274 -18.99 2.26 12.56
CA GLN A 274 -19.94 1.16 12.35
C GLN A 274 -21.32 1.64 11.91
N GLU A 275 -21.68 2.88 12.23
CA GLU A 275 -22.97 3.49 11.88
C GLU A 275 -22.96 4.05 10.46
N THR A 276 -21.82 4.53 9.98
CA THR A 276 -21.71 5.22 8.68
C THR A 276 -20.52 4.77 7.83
N GLY A 277 -20.71 4.86 6.52
CA GLY A 277 -19.66 4.59 5.55
C GLY A 277 -19.30 3.11 5.41
N GLN A 278 -18.18 2.84 4.73
CA GLN A 278 -17.56 1.52 4.69
C GLN A 278 -16.08 1.63 5.02
N TRP A 279 -15.67 0.86 6.01
CA TRP A 279 -14.34 0.91 6.59
C TRP A 279 -13.63 -0.44 6.44
N TYR A 280 -12.35 -0.36 6.14
CA TYR A 280 -11.46 -1.49 5.92
C TYR A 280 -10.18 -1.27 6.70
N VAL A 281 -9.68 -2.34 7.31
CA VAL A 281 -8.40 -2.36 8.01
C VAL A 281 -7.47 -3.36 7.33
N ASP A 282 -6.21 -2.95 7.13
CA ASP A 282 -5.15 -3.84 6.69
C ASP A 282 -4.44 -4.41 7.91
N VAL A 283 -4.41 -5.74 8.02
CA VAL A 283 -3.86 -6.45 9.18
C VAL A 283 -2.57 -7.13 8.76
N GLY A 284 -1.46 -6.64 9.30
CA GLY A 284 -0.14 -7.22 9.12
C GLY A 284 0.08 -8.39 10.07
N ALA A 285 0.65 -9.48 9.56
CA ALA A 285 1.10 -10.61 10.33
C ALA A 285 2.51 -11.00 9.89
N GLU A 286 3.45 -11.07 10.83
CA GLU A 286 4.82 -11.46 10.56
C GLU A 286 5.18 -12.71 11.37
N ILE A 287 5.75 -13.70 10.69
CA ILE A 287 6.31 -14.90 11.32
C ILE A 287 7.83 -14.77 11.25
N SER A 288 8.49 -14.90 12.39
CA SER A 288 9.94 -14.85 12.55
C SER A 288 10.44 -16.08 13.29
N SER A 289 11.69 -16.48 13.06
CA SER A 289 12.34 -17.57 13.78
C SER A 289 13.34 -17.00 14.78
N SER A 290 13.26 -17.45 16.04
CA SER A 290 14.23 -17.11 17.10
C SER A 290 15.60 -17.75 16.88
N GLN A 291 15.69 -18.74 15.99
CA GLN A 291 16.93 -19.35 15.52
C GLN A 291 17.50 -18.65 14.29
N HIS A 292 16.96 -17.50 13.89
CA HIS A 292 17.40 -16.74 12.72
C HIS A 292 17.33 -17.50 11.38
N ARG A 293 16.42 -18.47 11.26
CA ARG A 293 16.18 -19.20 10.00
C ARG A 293 15.44 -18.31 9.00
N CYS A 294 15.85 -18.38 7.74
CA CYS A 294 15.09 -17.85 6.61
C CYS A 294 13.94 -18.80 6.28
N MET A 295 12.72 -18.28 6.14
CA MET A 295 11.52 -19.07 5.91
C MET A 295 10.83 -18.65 4.62
N ALA A 296 10.21 -19.62 3.97
CA ALA A 296 9.36 -19.38 2.81
C ALA A 296 8.07 -20.20 2.90
N TRP A 297 7.00 -19.67 2.32
CA TRP A 297 5.71 -20.34 2.29
C TRP A 297 5.75 -21.53 1.34
N ARG A 298 5.29 -22.68 1.82
CA ARG A 298 5.14 -23.88 0.99
C ARG A 298 4.00 -23.72 -0.01
N THR A 299 4.33 -23.80 -1.30
CA THR A 299 3.40 -23.61 -2.41
C THR A 299 2.20 -24.56 -2.34
N ASP A 300 2.41 -25.79 -1.91
CA ASP A 300 1.37 -26.81 -1.79
C ASP A 300 0.40 -26.57 -0.62
N GLN A 301 0.76 -25.69 0.33
CA GLN A 301 0.01 -25.43 1.56
C GLN A 301 -0.69 -24.06 1.58
N HIS A 302 -0.71 -23.30 0.47
CA HIS A 302 -1.39 -22.00 0.42
C HIS A 302 -2.88 -22.09 0.76
N HIS A 303 -3.53 -23.19 0.41
CA HIS A 303 -4.93 -23.44 0.74
C HIS A 303 -5.15 -23.53 2.26
N THR A 304 -4.22 -24.10 3.01
CA THR A 304 -4.28 -24.19 4.48
C THR A 304 -4.27 -22.80 5.11
N LEU A 305 -3.38 -21.92 4.63
CA LEU A 305 -3.34 -20.52 5.08
C LEU A 305 -4.62 -19.77 4.71
N ALA A 306 -5.09 -19.89 3.47
CA ALA A 306 -6.33 -19.26 3.03
C ALA A 306 -7.54 -19.72 3.86
N LYS A 307 -7.63 -21.02 4.18
CA LYS A 307 -8.67 -21.59 5.03
C LYS A 307 -8.67 -20.93 6.42
N GLN A 308 -7.51 -20.84 7.06
CA GLN A 308 -7.38 -20.30 8.41
C GLN A 308 -7.63 -18.79 8.47
N VAL A 309 -6.97 -18.02 7.60
CA VAL A 309 -7.04 -16.55 7.59
C VAL A 309 -8.44 -16.06 7.18
N LEU A 310 -9.03 -16.67 6.14
CA LEU A 310 -10.34 -16.27 5.64
C LEU A 310 -11.49 -16.94 6.40
N GLN A 311 -11.21 -17.92 7.28
CA GLN A 311 -12.21 -18.74 7.96
C GLN A 311 -13.27 -19.34 7.00
N ILE A 312 -12.80 -19.93 5.90
CA ILE A 312 -13.66 -20.55 4.87
C ILE A 312 -13.58 -22.08 4.90
N SER A 313 -14.49 -22.75 4.21
CA SER A 313 -14.44 -24.20 4.04
C SER A 313 -13.16 -24.65 3.30
N ASN A 314 -12.70 -25.86 3.59
CA ASN A 314 -11.53 -26.43 2.91
C ASN A 314 -11.74 -26.51 1.39
N GLU A 315 -12.96 -26.86 0.95
CA GLU A 315 -13.32 -26.90 -0.47
C GLU A 315 -13.12 -25.54 -1.14
N ASN A 316 -13.60 -24.47 -0.51
CA ASN A 316 -13.43 -23.11 -1.04
C ASN A 316 -11.96 -22.69 -1.04
N ALA A 317 -11.21 -23.01 0.01
CA ALA A 317 -9.78 -22.70 0.10
C ALA A 317 -8.95 -23.43 -0.97
N VAL A 318 -9.20 -24.72 -1.19
CA VAL A 318 -8.57 -25.49 -2.27
C VAL A 318 -8.95 -24.90 -3.62
N ARG A 319 -10.25 -24.71 -3.89
CA ARG A 319 -10.75 -24.17 -5.15
C ARG A 319 -10.12 -22.81 -5.48
N ILE A 320 -10.06 -21.89 -4.52
CA ILE A 320 -9.57 -20.54 -4.80
C ILE A 320 -8.07 -20.49 -5.03
N THR A 321 -7.29 -21.41 -4.46
CA THR A 321 -5.82 -21.49 -4.59
C THR A 321 -5.35 -22.42 -5.73
N GLN A 322 -6.26 -22.84 -6.60
CA GLN A 322 -5.92 -23.52 -7.85
C GLN A 322 -5.25 -22.55 -8.83
N LEU A 323 -4.29 -23.03 -9.62
CA LEU A 323 -3.63 -22.24 -10.67
C LEU A 323 -4.60 -21.75 -11.77
N SER A 324 -5.73 -22.44 -11.96
CA SER A 324 -6.81 -22.05 -12.88
C SER A 324 -7.68 -20.92 -12.33
N SER A 325 -7.58 -20.59 -11.05
CA SER A 325 -8.37 -19.54 -10.42
C SER A 325 -7.82 -18.17 -10.81
N SER A 326 -8.65 -17.33 -11.44
CA SER A 326 -8.32 -15.93 -11.72
C SER A 326 -8.20 -15.06 -10.46
N LYS A 327 -8.52 -15.63 -9.29
CA LYS A 327 -8.46 -14.96 -8.00
C LYS A 327 -7.17 -15.23 -7.24
N TYR A 328 -6.30 -16.11 -7.74
CA TYR A 328 -5.08 -16.52 -7.07
C TYR A 328 -3.88 -16.33 -7.98
N TYR A 329 -2.84 -15.74 -7.41
CA TYR A 329 -1.56 -15.51 -8.08
C TYR A 329 -0.45 -16.04 -7.19
N ARG A 330 0.46 -16.84 -7.76
CA ARG A 330 1.68 -17.29 -7.07
C ARG A 330 2.79 -16.30 -7.36
N ASP A 331 3.57 -15.97 -6.34
CA ASP A 331 4.80 -15.19 -6.41
C ASP A 331 5.98 -16.14 -6.16
N PRO A 332 6.54 -16.82 -7.18
CA PRO A 332 7.62 -17.80 -6.98
C PRO A 332 8.85 -17.21 -6.27
N ALA A 333 9.45 -17.99 -5.37
CA ALA A 333 10.67 -17.61 -4.68
C ALA A 333 11.89 -18.05 -5.49
N SER A 334 12.40 -17.19 -6.37
CA SER A 334 13.51 -17.52 -7.28
C SER A 334 13.22 -18.82 -8.07
N HIS A 335 14.07 -19.85 -7.96
CA HIS A 335 13.88 -21.16 -8.59
C HIS A 335 13.15 -22.19 -7.72
N LEU A 336 12.75 -21.83 -6.49
CA LEU A 336 12.10 -22.75 -5.58
C LEU A 336 10.63 -22.96 -5.99
N ILE A 337 10.37 -23.91 -6.88
CA ILE A 337 8.98 -24.18 -7.34
C ILE A 337 8.06 -24.65 -6.19
N GLY A 338 8.65 -25.26 -5.16
CA GLY A 338 7.96 -25.70 -3.95
C GLY A 338 7.71 -24.60 -2.91
N ALA A 339 8.29 -23.41 -3.08
CA ALA A 339 8.12 -22.29 -2.16
C ALA A 339 7.73 -20.99 -2.90
N SER A 340 6.65 -20.35 -2.49
CA SER A 340 6.20 -19.13 -3.16
C SER A 340 5.38 -18.25 -2.23
N GLY A 341 5.48 -16.93 -2.38
CA GLY A 341 4.42 -16.06 -1.91
C GLY A 341 3.14 -16.27 -2.73
N PHE A 342 2.05 -15.63 -2.33
CA PHE A 342 0.83 -15.60 -3.13
C PHE A 342 -0.06 -14.42 -2.79
N ARG A 343 -1.02 -14.18 -3.70
CA ARG A 343 -2.05 -13.15 -3.58
C ARG A 343 -3.39 -13.78 -3.88
N ILE A 344 -4.40 -13.42 -3.10
CA ILE A 344 -5.80 -13.84 -3.29
C ILE A 344 -6.68 -12.60 -3.29
N THR A 345 -7.61 -12.54 -4.24
CA THR A 345 -8.76 -11.62 -4.22
C THR A 345 -10.03 -12.45 -4.04
N PRO A 346 -10.46 -12.74 -2.79
CA PRO A 346 -11.37 -13.86 -2.52
C PRO A 346 -12.70 -13.80 -3.26
N GLY A 347 -13.27 -12.59 -3.36
CA GLY A 347 -14.59 -12.34 -3.90
C GLY A 347 -15.71 -12.92 -3.01
N VAL A 348 -16.95 -12.58 -3.34
CA VAL A 348 -18.14 -12.85 -2.51
C VAL A 348 -18.36 -14.31 -2.10
N ARG A 349 -17.79 -15.28 -2.83
CA ARG A 349 -17.92 -16.71 -2.54
C ARG A 349 -16.87 -17.26 -1.57
N ALA A 350 -15.81 -16.49 -1.27
CA ALA A 350 -14.68 -16.95 -0.46
C ALA A 350 -14.07 -15.86 0.43
N GLU A 351 -14.70 -14.69 0.54
CA GLU A 351 -14.24 -13.57 1.38
C GLU A 351 -14.33 -13.84 2.89
N GLY A 352 -15.08 -14.88 3.29
CA GLY A 352 -15.16 -15.31 4.68
C GLY A 352 -16.02 -14.40 5.56
N CYS A 353 -16.00 -14.67 6.86
CA CYS A 353 -16.76 -13.91 7.85
C CYS A 353 -16.28 -12.45 7.97
N PHE A 354 -15.02 -12.18 7.67
CA PHE A 354 -14.42 -10.84 7.71
C PHE A 354 -14.52 -10.08 6.38
N LYS A 355 -15.18 -10.65 5.35
CA LYS A 355 -15.33 -10.05 4.02
C LYS A 355 -14.01 -9.55 3.43
N VAL A 356 -12.96 -10.38 3.52
CA VAL A 356 -11.59 -10.03 3.13
C VAL A 356 -11.54 -9.69 1.63
N GLN A 357 -11.10 -8.48 1.33
CA GLN A 357 -11.00 -7.97 -0.04
C GLN A 357 -9.72 -8.45 -0.75
N TYR A 358 -8.63 -8.57 0.01
CA TYR A 358 -7.33 -8.96 -0.51
C TYR A 358 -6.53 -9.66 0.59
N PHE A 359 -5.84 -10.74 0.22
CA PHE A 359 -4.94 -11.46 1.11
C PHE A 359 -3.62 -11.72 0.37
N GLN A 360 -2.50 -11.36 0.98
CA GLN A 360 -1.18 -11.63 0.44
C GLN A 360 -0.28 -12.23 1.50
N ALA A 361 0.32 -13.37 1.17
CA ALA A 361 1.46 -13.90 1.90
C ALA A 361 2.70 -13.65 1.04
N TYR A 362 3.64 -12.84 1.54
CA TYR A 362 4.86 -12.51 0.81
C TYR A 362 6.10 -12.87 1.62
N LEU A 363 7.25 -12.89 0.96
CA LEU A 363 8.56 -13.13 1.57
C LEU A 363 9.20 -11.79 1.95
N THR A 364 10.01 -11.77 3.01
CA THR A 364 10.61 -10.54 3.57
C THR A 364 11.86 -10.07 2.82
N ASP A 365 12.25 -10.77 1.74
CA ASP A 365 13.31 -10.41 0.79
C ASP A 365 13.13 -9.00 0.18
N LYS A 366 11.89 -8.48 0.18
CA LYS A 366 11.55 -7.13 -0.27
C LYS A 366 12.40 -6.05 0.42
N SER A 367 12.75 -6.17 1.70
CA SER A 367 13.43 -5.07 2.44
C SER A 367 14.77 -4.64 1.82
N ILE A 368 15.50 -5.57 1.20
CA ILE A 368 16.82 -5.32 0.59
C ILE A 368 16.69 -4.67 -0.79
N THR A 369 15.59 -4.97 -1.50
CA THR A 369 15.40 -4.62 -2.92
C THR A 369 14.35 -3.55 -3.15
N SER A 370 13.47 -3.22 -2.19
CA SER A 370 12.27 -2.41 -2.43
C SER A 370 12.48 -0.89 -2.50
N VAL A 371 13.72 -0.39 -2.35
CA VAL A 371 13.98 1.05 -2.48
C VAL A 371 13.64 1.49 -3.89
N LYS A 372 12.74 2.47 -4.00
CA LYS A 372 12.31 3.04 -5.29
C LYS A 372 13.37 4.01 -5.78
N GLU A 373 13.99 3.73 -6.92
CA GLU A 373 14.96 4.61 -7.57
C GLU A 373 14.45 4.99 -8.97
N ALA A 374 14.42 6.30 -9.29
CA ALA A 374 14.04 6.83 -10.60
C ALA A 374 12.74 6.22 -11.21
N ASN A 375 11.66 6.17 -10.42
CA ASN A 375 10.35 5.61 -10.80
C ASN A 375 10.29 4.08 -11.02
N LYS A 376 11.35 3.35 -10.69
CA LYS A 376 11.37 1.89 -10.77
C LYS A 376 11.37 1.28 -9.36
N PHE A 377 10.67 0.16 -9.19
CA PHE A 377 10.70 -0.63 -7.96
C PHE A 377 11.84 -1.62 -8.07
N GLY A 378 12.69 -1.73 -7.06
CA GLY A 378 13.94 -2.49 -7.16
C GLY A 378 15.16 -1.57 -7.10
N LYS A 379 16.14 -1.89 -6.26
CA LYS A 379 17.51 -1.39 -6.48
C LYS A 379 17.96 -1.88 -7.86
N PHE A 380 18.38 -0.95 -8.73
CA PHE A 380 19.11 -1.31 -9.95
C PHE A 380 20.53 -1.71 -9.57
N ILE A 381 20.68 -2.98 -9.21
CA ILE A 381 21.99 -3.60 -8.99
C ILE A 381 22.30 -4.38 -10.26
N THR A 382 23.34 -3.99 -10.97
CA THR A 382 23.85 -4.82 -12.07
C THR A 382 24.48 -6.09 -11.50
N PRO A 383 24.54 -7.22 -12.24
CA PRO A 383 25.26 -8.41 -11.79
C PRO A 383 26.68 -8.11 -11.32
N GLU A 384 27.36 -7.16 -11.98
CA GLU A 384 28.67 -6.68 -11.57
C GLU A 384 28.66 -5.96 -10.21
N GLN A 385 27.69 -5.09 -9.95
CA GLN A 385 27.53 -4.42 -8.65
C GLN A 385 27.15 -5.40 -7.53
N LEU A 386 26.46 -6.49 -7.85
CA LEU A 386 26.14 -7.55 -6.89
C LEU A 386 27.41 -8.34 -6.51
N LEU A 387 28.23 -8.69 -7.51
CA LEU A 387 29.44 -9.51 -7.32
C LEU A 387 30.63 -8.72 -6.76
N LYS A 388 30.79 -7.45 -7.16
CA LYS A 388 31.95 -6.61 -6.80
C LYS A 388 31.63 -5.54 -5.75
N GLY A 389 30.37 -5.44 -5.34
CA GLY A 389 29.86 -4.32 -4.56
C GLY A 389 29.61 -3.06 -5.41
N LYS A 390 28.77 -2.16 -4.90
CA LYS A 390 28.59 -0.83 -5.50
C LYS A 390 29.78 0.04 -5.08
N ALA A 391 30.61 0.46 -6.03
CA ALA A 391 31.71 1.38 -5.75
C ALA A 391 31.15 2.64 -5.05
N PRO A 392 31.86 3.21 -4.05
CA PRO A 392 31.45 4.48 -3.46
C PRO A 392 31.29 5.51 -4.57
N SER A 393 30.13 6.14 -4.67
CA SER A 393 29.96 7.28 -5.57
C SER A 393 30.98 8.34 -5.20
N ALA A 394 31.69 8.92 -6.18
CA ALA A 394 32.72 9.94 -5.96
C ALA A 394 32.24 11.18 -5.16
N SER A 395 30.93 11.33 -4.95
CA SER A 395 30.31 12.34 -4.08
C SER A 395 30.36 12.04 -2.57
N SER A 396 30.85 10.87 -2.13
CA SER A 396 31.01 10.54 -0.70
C SER A 396 32.44 10.70 -0.18
N ILE A 397 33.35 11.32 -0.94
CA ILE A 397 34.75 11.56 -0.55
C ILE A 397 35.04 13.05 -0.29
N SER A 398 34.02 13.92 -0.34
CA SER A 398 34.18 15.33 0.03
C SER A 398 33.34 15.67 1.26
N GLU A 399 33.87 15.37 2.45
CA GLU A 399 33.70 16.13 3.71
C GLU A 399 34.26 15.29 4.87
N MET A 400 35.58 15.31 5.01
CA MET A 400 36.18 15.35 6.34
C MET A 400 36.97 16.65 6.42
N PRO A 401 36.61 17.61 7.28
CA PRO A 401 37.50 18.70 7.61
C PRO A 401 38.66 18.14 8.44
N ASN A 402 39.86 18.30 7.92
CA ASN A 402 41.07 18.38 8.73
C ASN A 402 41.00 19.64 9.63
N ASP A 403 41.71 19.54 10.76
CA ASP A 403 41.99 20.56 11.77
C ASP A 403 40.84 20.86 12.77
N HIS A 404 41.04 20.90 14.09
CA HIS A 404 42.22 21.37 14.82
C HIS A 404 42.48 20.60 16.13
N THR A 405 43.78 20.43 16.39
CA THR A 405 44.38 20.45 17.72
C THR A 405 43.91 21.64 18.55
N SER A 406 43.44 21.40 19.77
CA SER A 406 43.74 22.30 20.89
C SER A 406 43.60 21.56 22.20
N ASP A 407 44.70 21.58 22.95
CA ASP A 407 44.83 21.25 24.36
C ASP A 407 43.65 21.76 25.21
N PHE A 408 43.30 21.01 26.26
CA PHE A 408 43.46 21.48 27.64
C PHE A 408 43.29 20.31 28.61
N THR A 409 44.27 20.20 29.51
CA THR A 409 44.28 19.37 30.71
C THR A 409 43.68 20.16 31.88
N GLU A 410 43.10 19.40 32.83
CA GLU A 410 42.49 19.75 34.13
C GLU A 410 41.14 20.49 34.13
#